data_AF-A0A7Y6PSF1-F1
#
_entry.id   AF-A0A7Y6PSF1-F1
#
_cell.length_a   1.000
_cell.length_b   1.000
_cell.length_c   1.000
_cell.angle_alpha   90.00
_cell.angle_beta   90.00
_cell.angle_gamma   90.00
#
_symmetry.space_group_name_H-M   'P 1'
#
loop_
_entity.id
_entity.type
_entity.pdbx_description
1 polymer ?
#
loop_
_entity_poly.entity_id
_entity_poly.type
_entity_poly.pdbx_seq_one_letter_code
_entity_poly.pdbx_strand_id
1 'polypeptide(L)'
;MDKELVLNGTRPKRFRVRVTGTTVEQVASGKTPKITTKQYASEWEAKSAAGKLLRAKMRAGYAYLAPDAAPGEILHESFGPGGGGGAVMDLSPDGTKIACASISSESHFGAKVFVVDIATGAR
;
A
#
# COMPACT_ATOMS: atom_id res chain seq x y z
N MET A 1 11.48 -10.52 -0.19
CA MET A 1 10.26 -9.74 0.11
C MET A 1 9.25 -10.01 -0.97
N ASP A 2 8.00 -10.28 -0.64
CA ASP A 2 6.93 -10.51 -1.63
C ASP A 2 5.63 -9.94 -1.08
N LYS A 3 5.11 -8.88 -1.71
CA LYS A 3 3.90 -8.17 -1.25
C LYS A 3 2.96 -7.94 -2.42
N GLU A 4 1.68 -8.21 -2.21
CA GLU A 4 0.61 -7.87 -3.15
C GLU A 4 -0.29 -6.78 -2.56
N LEU A 5 -0.56 -5.75 -3.37
CA LEU A 5 -1.47 -4.67 -3.03
C LEU A 5 -2.74 -4.77 -3.87
N VAL A 6 -3.87 -4.36 -3.30
CA VAL A 6 -5.18 -4.34 -3.95
C VAL A 6 -5.71 -2.90 -3.98
N LEU A 7 -6.21 -2.47 -5.13
CA LEU A 7 -7.04 -1.27 -5.27
C LEU A 7 -8.48 -1.72 -5.51
N ASN A 8 -9.35 -1.44 -4.54
CA ASN A 8 -10.75 -1.80 -4.63
C ASN A 8 -11.54 -0.89 -5.55
N GLY A 9 -12.59 -1.47 -6.12
CA GLY A 9 -13.55 -0.86 -7.02
C GLY A 9 -14.45 -1.95 -7.62
N THR A 10 -15.30 -1.59 -8.57
CA THR A 10 -16.17 -2.56 -9.29
C THR A 10 -15.40 -3.70 -9.94
N ARG A 11 -14.13 -3.47 -10.28
CA ARG A 11 -13.16 -4.50 -10.69
C ARG A 11 -11.84 -4.28 -9.95
N PRO A 12 -11.54 -5.08 -8.91
CA PRO A 12 -10.32 -4.93 -8.13
C PRO A 12 -9.07 -5.03 -9.01
N LYS A 13 -8.09 -4.15 -8.77
CA LYS A 13 -6.78 -4.19 -9.43
C LYS A 13 -5.73 -4.63 -8.42
N ARG A 14 -4.88 -5.57 -8.80
CA ARG A 14 -3.77 -6.08 -7.98
C ARG A 14 -2.42 -5.59 -8.50
N PHE A 15 -1.51 -5.31 -7.60
CA PHE A 15 -0.12 -4.95 -7.90
C PHE A 15 0.81 -5.71 -6.97
N ARG A 16 1.67 -6.56 -7.50
CA ARG A 16 2.63 -7.34 -6.72
C ARG A 16 4.03 -6.81 -6.90
N VAL A 17 4.81 -6.80 -5.82
CA VAL A 17 6.25 -6.53 -5.83
C VAL A 17 6.96 -7.68 -5.16
N ARG A 18 7.91 -8.28 -5.87
CA ARG A 18 8.79 -9.33 -5.37
C ARG A 18 10.24 -8.86 -5.43
N VAL A 19 10.99 -9.12 -4.38
CA VAL A 19 12.43 -8.86 -4.28
C VAL A 19 13.14 -10.19 -4.04
N THR A 20 14.04 -10.53 -4.95
CA THR A 20 14.89 -11.72 -4.91
C THR A 20 16.35 -11.26 -5.05
N GLY A 21 17.11 -11.31 -3.94
CA GLY A 21 18.44 -10.71 -3.87
C GLY A 21 18.44 -9.24 -4.29
N THR A 22 19.15 -8.93 -5.36
CA THR A 22 19.32 -7.60 -5.96
C THR A 22 18.26 -7.24 -7.02
N THR A 23 17.31 -8.13 -7.29
CA THR A 23 16.31 -7.95 -8.34
C THR A 23 14.95 -7.58 -7.75
N VAL A 24 14.28 -6.60 -8.35
CA VAL A 24 12.88 -6.25 -8.06
C VAL A 24 12.04 -6.57 -9.29
N GLU A 25 11.03 -7.41 -9.10
CA GLU A 25 9.97 -7.68 -10.05
C GLU A 25 8.69 -6.98 -9.59
N GLN A 26 8.03 -6.28 -10.49
CA GLN A 26 6.69 -5.76 -10.26
C GLN A 26 5.71 -6.33 -11.29
N VAL A 27 4.53 -6.71 -10.82
CA VAL A 27 3.46 -7.27 -11.64
C VAL A 27 2.21 -6.44 -11.43
N ALA A 28 1.79 -5.71 -12.46
CA ALA A 28 0.50 -5.05 -12.48
C ALA A 28 -0.52 -5.98 -13.15
N SER A 29 -1.54 -6.39 -12.39
CA SER A 29 -2.63 -7.20 -12.94
C SER A 29 -3.57 -6.35 -13.81
N GLY A 30 -4.13 -6.99 -14.83
CA GLY A 30 -5.04 -6.43 -15.81
C GLY A 30 -5.49 -7.55 -16.77
N LYS A 31 -6.17 -7.22 -17.88
CA LYS A 31 -6.52 -8.23 -18.91
C LYS A 31 -5.27 -8.98 -19.42
N THR A 32 -4.15 -8.27 -19.49
CA THR A 32 -2.82 -8.84 -19.75
C THR A 32 -1.89 -8.37 -18.63
N PRO A 33 -1.35 -9.27 -17.79
CA PRO A 33 -0.41 -8.90 -16.74
C PRO A 33 0.83 -8.20 -17.33
N LYS A 34 1.20 -7.04 -16.78
CA LYS A 34 2.44 -6.36 -17.13
C LYS A 34 3.49 -6.67 -16.08
N ILE A 35 4.54 -7.38 -16.47
CA ILE A 35 5.70 -7.69 -15.65
C ILE A 35 6.81 -6.71 -16.00
N THR A 36 7.49 -6.17 -14.98
CA THR A 36 8.68 -5.34 -15.16
C THR A 36 9.71 -5.75 -14.12
N THR A 37 10.91 -6.06 -14.59
CA THR A 37 12.01 -6.53 -13.74
C THR A 37 13.16 -5.53 -13.81
N LYS A 38 13.74 -5.20 -12.66
CA LYS A 38 14.87 -4.29 -12.55
C LYS A 38 15.92 -4.84 -11.60
N GLN A 39 17.17 -4.80 -12.05
CA GLN A 39 18.35 -5.16 -11.27
C GLN A 39 18.92 -3.92 -10.56
N TYR A 40 19.40 -4.10 -9.33
CA TYR A 40 20.02 -3.06 -8.50
C TYR A 40 21.43 -3.47 -8.08
N ALA A 41 22.23 -2.52 -7.59
CA ALA A 41 23.63 -2.78 -7.23
C ALA A 41 23.75 -3.57 -5.91
N SER A 42 22.74 -3.50 -5.04
CA SER A 42 22.72 -4.21 -3.76
C SER A 42 21.30 -4.61 -3.34
N GLU A 43 21.20 -5.56 -2.41
CA GLU A 43 19.90 -5.92 -1.82
C GLU A 43 19.24 -4.75 -1.11
N TRP A 44 20.05 -3.89 -0.48
CA TRP A 44 19.54 -2.71 0.22
C TRP A 44 18.85 -1.76 -0.76
N GLU A 45 19.47 -1.50 -1.91
CA GLU A 45 18.87 -0.68 -2.97
C GLU A 45 17.59 -1.32 -3.52
N ALA A 46 17.60 -2.63 -3.76
CA ALA A 46 16.43 -3.36 -4.23
C ALA A 46 15.26 -3.24 -3.22
N LYS A 47 15.51 -3.47 -1.93
CA LYS A 47 14.52 -3.32 -0.85
C LYS A 47 14.03 -1.86 -0.72
N SER A 48 14.92 -0.89 -0.81
CA SER A 48 14.59 0.54 -0.76
C SER A 48 13.71 0.96 -1.94
N ALA A 49 14.06 0.53 -3.16
CA ALA A 49 13.27 0.79 -4.36
C ALA A 49 11.90 0.11 -4.33
N ALA A 50 11.83 -1.15 -3.88
CA ALA A 50 10.57 -1.85 -3.66
C ALA A 50 9.67 -1.12 -2.64
N GLY A 51 10.25 -0.64 -1.53
CA GLY A 51 9.52 0.16 -0.55
C GLY A 51 8.99 1.49 -1.11
N LYS A 52 9.75 2.17 -1.98
CA LYS A 52 9.28 3.37 -2.69
C LYS A 52 8.12 3.05 -3.64
N LEU A 53 8.22 1.96 -4.39
CA LEU A 53 7.17 1.49 -5.30
C LEU A 53 5.87 1.18 -4.56
N LEU A 54 5.93 0.42 -3.47
CA LEU A 54 4.75 0.10 -2.66
C LEU A 54 4.09 1.36 -2.11
N ARG A 55 4.86 2.27 -1.49
CA ARG A 55 4.31 3.52 -0.95
C ARG A 55 3.68 4.39 -2.03
N ALA A 56 4.25 4.45 -3.22
CA ALA A 56 3.66 5.17 -4.35
C ALA A 56 2.29 4.58 -4.73
N LYS A 57 2.17 3.25 -4.77
CA LYS A 57 0.88 2.59 -5.04
C LYS A 57 -0.13 2.77 -3.91
N MET A 58 0.30 2.67 -2.66
CA MET A 58 -0.60 2.87 -1.52
C MET A 58 -1.15 4.30 -1.45
N ARG A 59 -0.33 5.31 -1.81
CA ARG A 59 -0.80 6.69 -1.98
C ARG A 59 -1.79 6.85 -3.15
N ALA A 60 -1.67 6.01 -4.17
CA ALA A 60 -2.64 5.92 -5.27
C ALA A 60 -3.90 5.10 -4.92
N GLY A 61 -4.15 4.85 -3.63
CA GLY A 61 -5.37 4.20 -3.14
C GLY A 61 -5.26 2.70 -2.93
N TYR A 62 -4.14 2.06 -3.32
CA TYR A 62 -3.96 0.64 -3.02
C TYR A 62 -3.79 0.41 -1.51
N ALA A 63 -4.09 -0.80 -1.06
CA ALA A 63 -3.82 -1.30 0.29
C ALA A 63 -3.11 -2.65 0.20
N TYR A 64 -2.21 -2.92 1.15
CA TYR A 64 -1.73 -4.27 1.43
C TYR A 64 -2.72 -4.97 2.34
N LEU A 65 -3.07 -6.21 2.00
CA LEU A 65 -3.96 -7.05 2.79
C LEU A 65 -3.30 -8.42 2.97
N ALA A 66 -3.22 -8.89 4.21
CA ALA A 66 -2.70 -10.20 4.55
C ALA A 66 -3.71 -10.93 5.46
N PRO A 67 -4.76 -11.55 4.88
CA PRO A 67 -5.82 -12.19 5.67
C PRO A 67 -5.30 -13.37 6.50
N ASP A 68 -4.18 -13.98 6.09
CA ASP A 68 -3.57 -15.16 6.73
C ASP A 68 -2.28 -14.81 7.50
N ALA A 69 -2.11 -13.56 7.97
CA ALA A 69 -0.89 -13.16 8.68
C ALA A 69 -0.81 -13.82 10.07
N ALA A 70 0.40 -14.17 10.49
CA ALA A 70 0.64 -14.74 11.81
C ALA A 70 0.48 -13.67 12.93
N PRO A 71 0.27 -14.08 14.19
CA PRO A 71 0.24 -13.14 15.31
C PRO A 71 1.49 -12.25 15.34
N GLY A 72 1.29 -10.92 15.38
CA GLY A 72 2.36 -9.93 15.36
C GLY A 72 2.77 -9.45 13.95
N GLU A 73 2.19 -10.01 12.88
CA GLU A 73 2.41 -9.55 11.52
C GLU A 73 1.43 -8.43 11.10
N ILE A 74 1.77 -7.74 10.02
CA ILE A 74 0.96 -6.65 9.47
C ILE A 74 -0.22 -7.26 8.69
N LEU A 75 -1.44 -7.06 9.19
CA LEU A 75 -2.68 -7.47 8.51
C LEU A 75 -3.11 -6.49 7.41
N HIS A 76 -2.85 -5.19 7.61
CA HIS A 76 -3.24 -4.11 6.72
C HIS A 76 -2.18 -3.00 6.68
N GLU A 77 -1.84 -2.52 5.48
CA GLU A 77 -1.00 -1.34 5.28
C GLU A 77 -1.63 -0.45 4.21
N SER A 78 -1.87 0.82 4.55
CA SER A 78 -2.42 1.81 3.60
C SER A 78 -1.88 3.20 3.88
N PHE A 79 -1.88 4.07 2.87
CA PHE A 79 -1.37 5.44 2.98
C PHE A 79 -2.40 6.43 2.47
N GLY A 80 -2.67 7.48 3.24
CA GLY A 80 -3.44 8.62 2.77
C GLY A 80 -2.77 9.34 1.58
N PRO A 81 -3.53 9.96 0.67
CA PRO A 81 -2.98 10.91 -0.29
C PRO A 81 -2.32 12.10 0.43
N GLY A 82 -1.13 12.52 -0.03
CA GLY A 82 -0.31 13.53 0.64
C GLY A 82 1.07 12.99 1.05
N GLY A 83 2.07 13.87 1.12
CA GLY A 83 3.49 13.50 1.22
C GLY A 83 3.92 12.92 2.57
N GLY A 84 3.18 13.17 3.64
CA GLY A 84 3.48 12.66 4.98
C GLY A 84 2.82 11.31 5.24
N GLY A 85 3.53 10.39 5.88
CA GLY A 85 2.88 9.24 6.51
C GLY A 85 1.96 9.76 7.61
N GLY A 86 0.70 10.00 7.27
CA GLY A 86 -0.31 10.42 8.24
C GLY A 86 -0.47 9.33 9.30
N ALA A 87 -0.54 9.74 10.57
CA ALA A 87 -0.83 8.79 11.64
C ALA A 87 -2.18 8.11 11.36
N VAL A 88 -2.26 6.81 11.66
CA VAL A 88 -3.54 6.21 11.99
C VAL A 88 -4.06 6.96 13.20
N MET A 89 -5.20 7.64 13.04
CA MET A 89 -5.75 8.49 14.10
C MET A 89 -6.65 7.68 15.01
N ASP A 90 -7.35 6.67 14.47
CA ASP A 90 -8.29 5.87 15.25
C ASP A 90 -8.67 4.54 14.56
N LEU A 91 -9.11 3.57 15.36
CA LEU A 91 -9.73 2.31 14.94
C LEU A 91 -11.21 2.35 15.35
N SER A 92 -12.11 1.93 14.46
CA SER A 92 -13.53 1.86 14.83
C SER A 92 -13.74 0.88 16.01
N PRO A 93 -14.76 1.09 16.85
CA PRO A 93 -15.02 0.22 17.99
C PRO A 93 -15.25 -1.26 17.62
N ASP A 94 -15.76 -1.51 16.41
CA ASP A 94 -15.97 -2.85 15.86
C ASP A 94 -14.71 -3.44 15.20
N GLY A 95 -13.60 -2.70 15.16
CA GLY A 95 -12.34 -3.11 14.55
C GLY A 95 -12.38 -3.26 13.04
N THR A 96 -13.45 -2.82 12.36
CA THR A 96 -13.60 -3.02 10.91
C THR A 96 -12.98 -1.91 10.07
N LYS A 97 -12.73 -0.73 10.65
CA LYS A 97 -12.33 0.47 9.92
C LYS A 97 -11.21 1.22 10.64
N ILE A 98 -10.33 1.84 9.85
CA ILE A 98 -9.26 2.70 10.33
C ILE A 98 -9.48 4.10 9.78
N ALA A 99 -9.40 5.12 10.64
CA ALA A 99 -9.36 6.51 10.24
C ALA A 99 -7.89 6.95 10.04
N CYS A 100 -7.59 7.43 8.84
CA CYS A 100 -6.29 8.01 8.50
C CYS A 100 -6.47 9.50 8.20
N ALA A 101 -5.58 10.34 8.74
CA ALA A 101 -5.56 11.76 8.42
C ALA A 101 -4.30 12.10 7.61
N SER A 102 -4.43 13.00 6.64
CA SER A 102 -3.29 13.54 5.90
C SER A 102 -3.37 15.05 5.84
N ILE A 103 -2.21 15.69 5.95
CA ILE A 103 -2.02 17.11 5.69
C ILE A 103 -1.23 17.19 4.38
N SER A 104 -1.81 17.86 3.38
CA SER A 104 -1.18 18.05 2.07
C SER A 104 -1.05 19.54 1.74
N SER A 105 -0.18 19.91 0.80
CA SER A 105 -0.08 21.30 0.34
C SER A 105 -1.41 21.83 -0.24
N GLU A 106 -2.25 20.95 -0.78
CA GLU A 106 -3.61 21.27 -1.27
C GLU A 106 -4.64 21.46 -0.16
N SER A 107 -4.31 21.12 1.09
CA SER A 107 -5.29 21.12 2.17
C SER A 107 -5.56 22.51 2.75
N HIS A 108 -4.90 23.57 2.24
CA HIS A 108 -5.13 24.98 2.59
C HIS A 108 -5.45 25.19 4.09
N PHE A 109 -4.64 24.59 4.98
CA PHE A 109 -4.78 24.58 6.45
C PHE A 109 -5.83 23.61 7.06
N GLY A 110 -6.03 22.41 6.50
CA GLY A 110 -6.89 21.37 7.07
C GLY A 110 -6.30 19.95 7.03
N ALA A 111 -6.86 19.03 7.80
CA ALA A 111 -6.57 17.60 7.66
C ALA A 111 -7.63 16.96 6.76
N LYS A 112 -7.21 16.22 5.72
CA LYS A 112 -8.10 15.32 4.99
C LYS A 112 -8.17 14.00 5.75
N VAL A 113 -9.37 13.63 6.21
CA VAL A 113 -9.61 12.35 6.87
C VAL A 113 -10.22 11.38 5.87
N PHE A 114 -9.74 10.14 5.88
CA PHE A 114 -10.28 9.03 5.09
C PHE A 114 -10.48 7.85 6.01
N VAL A 115 -11.57 7.12 5.79
CA VAL A 115 -11.85 5.87 6.49
C VAL A 115 -11.51 4.73 5.56
N VAL A 116 -10.76 3.75 6.06
CA VAL A 116 -10.37 2.57 5.30
C VAL A 116 -11.02 1.36 5.94
N ASP A 117 -11.77 0.58 5.17
CA ASP A 117 -12.25 -0.73 5.60
C ASP A 117 -11.06 -1.70 5.66
N ILE A 118 -10.84 -2.37 6.79
CA ILE A 118 -9.66 -3.23 7.02
C ILE A 118 -9.73 -4.50 6.18
N ALA A 119 -10.90 -5.14 6.13
CA ALA A 119 -11.04 -6.42 5.44
C ALA A 119 -10.80 -6.28 3.94
N THR A 120 -11.23 -5.15 3.38
CA THR A 120 -11.18 -4.94 1.93
C THR A 120 -10.08 -3.98 1.52
N GLY A 121 -9.74 -2.98 2.32
CA GLY A 121 -8.89 -1.85 1.92
C GLY A 121 -9.62 -0.75 1.14
N ALA A 122 -10.96 -0.80 1.06
CA ALA A 122 -11.77 0.24 0.42
C ALA A 122 -11.74 1.57 1.20
N ARG A 123 -11.86 2.70 0.49
CA ARG A 123 -11.85 4.06 1.05
C ARG A 123 -13.03 4.88 0.57
#